data_AF-A0A8T2TBT9-F1
#
_entry.id   AF-A0A8T2TBT9-F1
#
_cell.length_a   1.000
_cell.length_b   1.000
_cell.length_c   1.000
_cell.angle_alpha   90.00
_cell.angle_beta   90.00
_cell.angle_gamma   90.00
#
_symmetry.space_group_name_H-M   'P 1'
#
loop_
_entity.id
_entity.type
_entity.pdbx_description
1 polymer ?
#
loop_
_entity_poly.entity_id
_entity_poly.type
_entity_poly.pdbx_seq_one_letter_code
_entity_poly.pdbx_strand_id
1 'polypeptide(L)'
;CLAPRGVDAKPRALFVFGDSYADTGNHSPYVPILNRPWKLPYGSTWPGEGSGRYSDGKIFTDFFAEYLGFPTAPMTTRMAKGKKQYDDSMHGINFAYGGSGMFNTFGPLIDPVHLQIKQFSQMIESGFLSKDLIAESMVLFVVCGNDYTAYGEKHPNDEGILDFVPSVASEIDGSLKAFHALGVKKISITKMLPYGCYPKITSKVNYLAVMHLKTQEQYFTTSLSHIMLLHSKNYIQI
;
A
#
# COMPACT_ATOMS: atom_id res chain seq x y z
N CYS A 1 -15.28 24.04 1.13
CA CYS A 1 -13.81 24.08 1.03
C CYS A 1 -13.43 24.09 -0.44
N LEU A 2 -12.94 25.22 -0.95
CA LEU A 2 -12.51 25.34 -2.34
C LEU A 2 -11.17 24.63 -2.50
N ALA A 3 -11.08 23.72 -3.49
CA ALA A 3 -9.83 23.04 -3.82
C ALA A 3 -8.73 24.08 -4.13
N PRO A 4 -7.48 23.86 -3.68
CA PRO A 4 -6.38 24.77 -3.96
C PRO A 4 -6.20 24.94 -5.47
N ARG A 5 -6.03 26.19 -5.93
CA ARG A 5 -5.56 26.47 -7.30
C ARG A 5 -4.16 25.88 -7.46
N GLY A 6 -4.02 24.91 -8.35
CA GLY A 6 -2.74 24.25 -8.67
C GLY A 6 -2.73 22.72 -8.57
N VAL A 7 -3.84 22.09 -8.17
CA VAL A 7 -3.96 20.63 -8.33
C VAL A 7 -4.16 20.36 -9.82
N ASP A 8 -3.26 19.57 -10.42
CA ASP A 8 -3.49 18.96 -11.73
C ASP A 8 -4.92 18.41 -11.83
N ALA A 9 -5.50 18.34 -13.03
CA ALA A 9 -6.79 17.71 -13.24
C ALA A 9 -6.85 16.34 -12.52
N LYS A 10 -7.97 16.07 -11.83
CA LYS A 10 -8.25 14.80 -11.15
C LYS A 10 -7.83 13.63 -12.06
N PRO A 11 -7.03 12.66 -11.58
CA PRO A 11 -6.64 11.51 -12.39
C PRO A 11 -7.87 10.69 -12.80
N ARG A 12 -7.82 10.03 -13.95
CA ARG A 12 -8.96 9.21 -14.44
C ARG A 12 -9.21 7.98 -13.58
N ALA A 13 -8.15 7.42 -13.00
CA ALA A 13 -8.20 6.27 -12.12
C ALA A 13 -7.12 6.37 -11.04
N LEU A 14 -7.40 5.76 -9.89
CA LEU A 14 -6.44 5.55 -8.82
C LEU A 14 -6.15 4.05 -8.68
N PHE A 15 -4.91 3.64 -8.93
CA PHE A 15 -4.45 2.27 -8.72
C PHE A 15 -3.68 2.18 -7.41
N VAL A 16 -4.06 1.27 -6.52
CA VAL A 16 -3.52 1.23 -5.15
C VAL A 16 -2.76 -0.07 -4.93
N PHE A 17 -1.55 0.01 -4.40
CA PHE A 17 -0.67 -1.11 -4.10
C PHE A 17 -0.15 -0.96 -2.68
N GLY A 18 0.14 -2.07 -2.00
CA GLY A 18 0.62 -2.01 -0.64
C GLY A 18 0.04 -3.05 0.29
N ASP A 19 -0.08 -2.67 1.55
CA ASP A 19 -0.47 -3.55 2.64
C ASP A 19 -1.81 -3.17 3.30
N SER A 20 -2.00 -3.58 4.56
CA SER A 20 -3.20 -3.35 5.36
C SER A 20 -3.57 -1.87 5.55
N TYR A 21 -2.62 -0.93 5.43
CA TYR A 21 -2.92 0.51 5.51
C TYR A 21 -3.66 1.03 4.27
N ALA A 22 -3.63 0.28 3.18
CA ALA A 22 -4.28 0.61 1.93
C ALA A 22 -5.35 -0.39 1.48
N ASP A 23 -5.38 -1.59 2.05
CA ASP A 23 -6.34 -2.65 1.70
C ASP A 23 -7.78 -2.34 2.16
N THR A 24 -8.68 -2.22 1.19
CA THR A 24 -10.10 -1.92 1.39
C THR A 24 -11.01 -3.16 1.35
N GLY A 25 -10.45 -4.38 1.34
CA GLY A 25 -11.20 -5.64 1.42
C GLY A 25 -10.81 -6.70 0.38
N ASN A 26 -9.53 -6.82 0.03
CA ASN A 26 -9.03 -7.90 -0.84
C ASN A 26 -8.95 -9.25 -0.13
N HIS A 27 -8.76 -9.27 1.19
CA HIS A 27 -8.97 -10.49 1.99
C HIS A 27 -10.41 -10.98 1.84
N SER A 28 -10.61 -12.28 1.64
CA SER A 28 -11.94 -12.85 1.53
C SER A 28 -12.61 -12.97 2.90
N PRO A 29 -13.89 -12.57 3.07
CA PRO A 29 -14.63 -12.78 4.32
C PRO A 29 -14.83 -14.27 4.63
N TYR A 30 -14.71 -15.15 3.63
CA TYR A 30 -14.97 -16.58 3.73
C TYR A 30 -13.72 -17.43 4.01
N VAL A 31 -12.54 -16.83 4.08
CA VAL A 31 -11.29 -17.54 4.42
C VAL A 31 -10.99 -17.32 5.91
N PRO A 32 -11.18 -18.31 6.80
CA PRO A 32 -11.19 -18.08 8.24
C PRO A 32 -9.91 -17.47 8.83
N ILE A 33 -8.74 -17.80 8.26
CA ILE A 33 -7.44 -17.28 8.73
C ILE A 33 -7.18 -15.83 8.28
N LEU A 34 -7.93 -15.35 7.28
CA LEU A 34 -7.75 -14.07 6.61
C LEU A 34 -8.92 -13.09 6.83
N ASN A 35 -10.04 -13.57 7.35
CA ASN A 35 -11.27 -12.77 7.45
C ASN A 35 -11.33 -11.84 8.67
N ARG A 36 -10.23 -11.65 9.39
CA ARG A 36 -10.14 -10.75 10.54
C ARG A 36 -10.70 -9.34 10.28
N PRO A 37 -10.39 -8.64 9.17
CA PRO A 37 -10.89 -7.28 8.93
C PRO A 37 -12.39 -7.23 8.55
N TRP A 38 -13.05 -8.38 8.43
CA TRP A 38 -14.50 -8.51 8.22
C TRP A 38 -15.28 -8.77 9.52
N LYS A 39 -14.62 -8.67 10.68
CA LYS A 39 -15.21 -8.92 12.00
C LYS A 39 -14.97 -7.72 12.92
N LEU A 40 -15.89 -7.48 13.86
CA LEU A 40 -15.67 -6.50 14.92
C LEU A 40 -14.36 -6.81 15.67
N PRO A 41 -13.59 -5.78 16.09
CA PRO A 41 -13.95 -4.36 16.12
C PRO A 41 -13.73 -3.59 14.80
N TYR A 42 -13.26 -4.25 13.73
CA TYR A 42 -13.06 -3.58 12.45
C TYR A 42 -14.37 -3.07 11.87
N GLY A 43 -14.33 -1.85 11.34
CA GLY A 43 -15.48 -1.13 10.82
C GLY A 43 -16.52 -0.66 11.85
N SER A 44 -16.23 -0.72 13.15
CA SER A 44 -17.19 -0.29 14.20
C SER A 44 -17.54 1.21 14.21
N THR A 45 -16.64 2.10 13.80
CA THR A 45 -16.95 3.54 13.65
C THR A 45 -17.51 3.86 12.26
N TRP A 46 -17.04 3.15 11.24
CA TRP A 46 -17.61 3.17 9.90
C TRP A 46 -17.29 1.87 9.16
N PRO A 47 -18.26 1.20 8.52
CA PRO A 47 -19.68 1.57 8.36
C PRO A 47 -20.59 1.13 9.53
N GLY A 48 -20.04 0.64 10.64
CA GLY A 48 -20.76 -0.01 11.75
C GLY A 48 -20.64 -1.54 11.77
N GLU A 49 -19.93 -2.12 10.79
CA GLU A 49 -19.69 -3.55 10.63
C GLU A 49 -18.36 -3.82 9.91
N GLY A 50 -17.89 -5.06 9.93
CA GLY A 50 -16.64 -5.45 9.29
C GLY A 50 -16.61 -5.17 7.78
N SER A 51 -15.72 -4.29 7.33
CA SER A 51 -15.67 -3.79 5.95
C SER A 51 -14.50 -4.32 5.12
N GLY A 52 -13.67 -5.19 5.69
CA GLY A 52 -12.44 -5.67 5.04
C GLY A 52 -11.25 -4.72 5.19
N ARG A 53 -11.43 -3.55 5.82
CA ARG A 53 -10.37 -2.61 6.19
C ARG A 53 -9.74 -3.00 7.53
N TYR A 54 -8.43 -2.80 7.65
CA TYR A 54 -7.70 -2.99 8.91
C TYR A 54 -7.80 -1.77 9.85
N SER A 55 -8.99 -1.18 9.94
CA SER A 55 -9.33 -0.09 10.85
C SER A 55 -10.75 -0.25 11.40
N ASP A 56 -11.08 0.44 12.47
CA ASP A 56 -12.46 0.60 12.94
C ASP A 56 -13.30 1.46 11.98
N GLY A 57 -12.66 2.18 11.06
CA GLY A 57 -13.30 3.05 10.08
C GLY A 57 -12.61 3.04 8.71
N LYS A 58 -12.65 4.21 8.06
CA LYS A 58 -11.90 4.50 6.83
C LYS A 58 -10.39 4.42 7.05
N ILE A 59 -9.67 4.08 5.98
CA ILE A 59 -8.20 3.99 5.95
C ILE A 59 -7.61 4.99 4.95
N PHE A 60 -6.28 5.04 4.84
CA PHE A 60 -5.58 6.06 4.04
C PHE A 60 -6.07 6.11 2.59
N THR A 61 -6.33 4.96 1.97
CA THR A 61 -6.91 4.90 0.60
C THR A 61 -8.22 5.66 0.47
N ASP A 62 -9.11 5.59 1.46
CA ASP A 62 -10.40 6.29 1.40
C ASP A 62 -10.20 7.80 1.41
N PHE A 63 -9.39 8.30 2.36
CA PHE A 63 -9.09 9.72 2.48
C PHE A 63 -8.31 10.25 1.27
N PHE A 64 -7.39 9.45 0.72
CA PHE A 64 -6.63 9.83 -0.46
C PHE A 64 -7.48 9.90 -1.72
N ALA A 65 -8.40 8.95 -1.90
CA ALA A 65 -9.35 8.97 -3.01
C ALA A 65 -10.29 10.20 -2.92
N GLU A 66 -10.80 10.51 -1.72
CA GLU A 66 -11.61 11.72 -1.47
C GLU A 66 -10.83 13.00 -1.76
N TYR A 67 -9.57 13.08 -1.32
CA TYR A 67 -8.69 14.21 -1.60
C TYR A 67 -8.47 14.45 -3.11
N LEU A 68 -8.35 13.37 -3.89
CA LEU A 68 -8.27 13.43 -5.35
C LEU A 68 -9.62 13.69 -6.04
N GLY A 69 -10.72 13.78 -5.29
CA GLY A 69 -12.06 14.06 -5.80
C GLY A 69 -12.80 12.84 -6.35
N PHE A 70 -12.42 11.62 -5.96
CA PHE A 70 -13.25 10.43 -6.19
C PHE A 70 -14.36 10.34 -5.13
N PRO A 71 -15.55 9.84 -5.48
CA PRO A 71 -16.66 9.70 -4.52
C PRO A 71 -16.45 8.54 -3.54
N THR A 72 -15.65 7.54 -3.91
CA THR A 72 -15.31 6.38 -3.08
C THR A 72 -13.89 5.91 -3.38
N ALA A 73 -13.33 5.07 -2.50
CA ALA A 73 -12.10 4.34 -2.79
C ALA A 73 -12.23 3.45 -4.05
N PRO A 74 -11.11 3.15 -4.73
CA PRO A 74 -11.09 2.25 -5.89
C PRO A 74 -11.60 0.85 -5.55
N MET A 75 -12.20 0.19 -6.55
CA MET A 75 -12.70 -1.19 -6.40
C MET A 75 -11.56 -2.16 -6.04
N THR A 76 -11.79 -3.09 -5.12
CA THR A 76 -10.80 -4.12 -4.77
C THR A 76 -10.53 -5.05 -5.96
N THR A 77 -9.29 -5.54 -6.10
CA THR A 77 -8.93 -6.53 -7.13
C THR A 77 -9.78 -7.79 -7.03
N ARG A 78 -10.17 -8.20 -5.81
CA ARG A 78 -11.11 -9.31 -5.58
C ARG A 78 -12.45 -9.10 -6.29
N MET A 79 -13.01 -7.90 -6.23
CA MET A 79 -14.27 -7.56 -6.91
C MET A 79 -14.07 -7.32 -8.41
N ALA A 80 -12.97 -6.67 -8.80
CA ALA A 80 -12.65 -6.39 -10.20
C ALA A 80 -12.51 -7.67 -11.03
N LYS A 81 -11.93 -8.74 -10.47
CA LYS A 81 -11.82 -10.06 -11.13
C LYS A 81 -13.18 -10.68 -11.50
N GLY A 82 -14.28 -10.24 -10.87
CA GLY A 82 -15.64 -10.66 -11.22
C GLY A 82 -16.31 -9.84 -12.33
N LYS A 83 -15.65 -8.79 -12.84
CA LYS A 83 -16.17 -7.92 -13.90
C LYS A 83 -15.73 -8.40 -15.28
N LYS A 84 -16.60 -8.26 -16.28
CA LYS A 84 -16.28 -8.61 -17.68
C LYS A 84 -15.40 -7.56 -18.36
N GLN A 85 -15.54 -6.31 -17.97
CA GLN A 85 -14.79 -5.17 -18.51
C GLN A 85 -14.62 -4.10 -17.43
N TYR A 86 -13.63 -3.23 -17.60
CA TYR A 86 -13.47 -2.06 -16.77
C TYR A 86 -14.60 -1.05 -17.03
N ASP A 87 -15.00 -0.35 -15.97
CA ASP A 87 -15.98 0.74 -16.01
C ASP A 87 -15.50 1.88 -15.10
N ASP A 88 -15.76 3.13 -15.48
CA ASP A 88 -15.25 4.30 -14.77
C ASP A 88 -15.83 4.43 -13.35
N SER A 89 -16.95 3.76 -13.02
CA SER A 89 -17.47 3.66 -11.64
C SER A 89 -16.55 2.88 -10.70
N MET A 90 -15.58 2.12 -11.23
CA MET A 90 -14.58 1.43 -10.42
C MET A 90 -13.56 2.39 -9.82
N HIS A 91 -13.39 3.58 -10.43
CA HIS A 91 -12.45 4.62 -10.01
C HIS A 91 -10.98 4.16 -9.92
N GLY A 92 -10.64 3.14 -10.70
CA GLY A 92 -9.38 2.39 -10.61
C GLY A 92 -9.53 1.06 -9.88
N ILE A 93 -8.40 0.51 -9.42
CA ILE A 93 -8.36 -0.80 -8.75
C ILE A 93 -7.39 -0.76 -7.58
N ASN A 94 -7.83 -1.30 -6.44
CA ASN A 94 -7.01 -1.49 -5.26
C ASN A 94 -6.48 -2.93 -5.20
N PHE A 95 -5.18 -3.07 -5.45
CA PHE A 95 -4.40 -4.31 -5.36
C PHE A 95 -3.72 -4.50 -3.99
N ALA A 96 -3.76 -3.50 -3.09
CA ALA A 96 -3.17 -3.62 -1.76
C ALA A 96 -3.77 -4.78 -0.98
N TYR A 97 -2.94 -5.50 -0.23
CA TYR A 97 -3.33 -6.75 0.42
C TYR A 97 -2.81 -6.78 1.86
N GLY A 98 -3.68 -6.99 2.84
CA GLY A 98 -3.29 -6.96 4.25
C GLY A 98 -2.13 -7.91 4.57
N GLY A 99 -1.07 -7.38 5.19
CA GLY A 99 0.14 -8.13 5.55
C GLY A 99 1.23 -8.14 4.48
N SER A 100 1.02 -7.57 3.30
CA SER A 100 2.03 -7.57 2.25
C SER A 100 3.31 -6.85 2.65
N GLY A 101 4.44 -7.44 2.30
CA GLY A 101 5.72 -6.76 2.21
C GLY A 101 6.22 -6.74 0.77
N MET A 102 7.43 -6.23 0.61
CA MET A 102 8.17 -6.29 -0.64
C MET A 102 8.56 -7.74 -0.98
N PHE A 103 8.86 -8.54 0.05
CA PHE A 103 9.21 -9.95 -0.08
C PHE A 103 8.04 -10.88 0.25
N ASN A 104 8.24 -12.19 0.13
CA ASN A 104 7.30 -13.18 0.66
C ASN A 104 7.39 -13.24 2.20
N THR A 105 6.75 -12.27 2.85
CA THR A 105 6.93 -11.94 4.27
C THR A 105 6.25 -12.94 5.21
N PHE A 106 4.94 -13.12 5.05
CA PHE A 106 4.08 -13.91 5.96
C PHE A 106 3.50 -15.18 5.31
N GLY A 107 4.09 -15.62 4.20
CA GLY A 107 3.77 -16.89 3.55
C GLY A 107 2.78 -16.77 2.39
N PRO A 108 2.41 -17.92 1.80
CA PRO A 108 1.82 -17.98 0.46
C PRO A 108 0.38 -17.50 0.35
N LEU A 109 -0.28 -17.20 1.47
CA LEU A 109 -1.65 -16.68 1.50
C LEU A 109 -1.72 -15.16 1.43
N ILE A 110 -0.56 -14.48 1.49
CA ILE A 110 -0.44 -13.03 1.43
C ILE A 110 0.24 -12.68 0.11
N ASP A 111 -0.42 -11.86 -0.72
CA ASP A 111 0.15 -11.44 -2.00
C ASP A 111 1.22 -10.36 -1.76
N PRO A 112 2.53 -10.63 -1.91
CA PRO A 112 3.55 -9.60 -1.82
C PRO A 112 3.43 -8.58 -2.96
N VAL A 113 4.07 -7.43 -2.81
CA VAL A 113 3.93 -6.30 -3.76
C VAL A 113 4.22 -6.72 -5.21
N HIS A 114 5.24 -7.54 -5.46
CA HIS A 114 5.54 -7.99 -6.82
C HIS A 114 4.40 -8.80 -7.47
N LEU A 115 3.59 -9.54 -6.69
CA LEU A 115 2.40 -10.23 -7.21
C LEU A 115 1.26 -9.25 -7.47
N GLN A 116 1.11 -8.20 -6.67
CA GLN A 116 0.14 -7.14 -6.92
C GLN A 116 0.44 -6.42 -8.26
N ILE A 117 1.71 -6.10 -8.51
CA ILE A 117 2.17 -5.51 -9.78
C ILE A 117 1.95 -6.49 -10.94
N LYS A 118 2.22 -7.78 -10.74
CA LYS A 118 1.94 -8.81 -11.74
C LYS A 118 0.46 -8.88 -12.09
N GLN A 119 -0.44 -8.83 -11.11
CA GLN A 119 -1.89 -8.81 -11.34
C GLN A 119 -2.30 -7.58 -12.15
N PHE A 120 -1.71 -6.41 -11.86
CA PHE A 120 -1.93 -5.19 -12.64
C PHE A 120 -1.45 -5.32 -14.09
N SER A 121 -0.24 -5.84 -14.32
CA SER A 121 0.30 -6.14 -15.66
C SER A 121 -0.64 -7.05 -16.45
N GLN A 122 -1.13 -8.12 -15.83
CA GLN A 122 -2.05 -9.07 -16.47
C GLN A 122 -3.38 -8.42 -16.87
N MET A 123 -3.89 -7.47 -16.08
CA MET A 123 -5.09 -6.71 -16.44
C MET A 123 -4.85 -5.74 -17.60
N ILE A 124 -3.64 -5.21 -17.75
CA ILE A 124 -3.27 -4.39 -18.92
C ILE A 124 -3.11 -5.28 -20.17
N GLU A 125 -2.41 -6.41 -20.05
CA GLU A 125 -2.15 -7.35 -21.14
C GLU A 125 -3.42 -7.98 -21.71
N SER A 126 -4.39 -8.28 -20.84
CA SER A 126 -5.70 -8.79 -21.25
C SER A 126 -6.61 -7.73 -21.90
N GLY A 127 -6.21 -6.46 -21.90
CA GLY A 127 -7.01 -5.34 -22.39
C GLY A 127 -8.12 -4.90 -21.44
N PHE A 128 -8.21 -5.47 -20.23
CA PHE A 128 -9.17 -5.03 -19.21
C PHE A 128 -8.88 -3.58 -18.79
N LEU A 129 -7.61 -3.21 -18.62
CA LEU A 129 -7.15 -1.84 -18.40
C LEU A 129 -6.48 -1.31 -19.68
N SER A 130 -7.02 -0.24 -20.25
CA SER A 130 -6.43 0.38 -21.44
C SER A 130 -5.17 1.18 -21.12
N LYS A 131 -4.22 1.23 -22.05
CA LYS A 131 -2.98 2.02 -21.88
C LYS A 131 -3.26 3.51 -21.67
N ASP A 132 -4.31 4.05 -22.30
CA ASP A 132 -4.73 5.44 -22.11
C ASP A 132 -5.20 5.70 -20.68
N LEU A 133 -5.99 4.77 -20.10
CA LEU A 133 -6.39 4.84 -18.71
C LEU A 133 -5.16 4.86 -17.79
N ILE A 134 -4.17 3.99 -18.04
CA ILE A 134 -2.93 3.94 -17.24
C ILE A 134 -2.15 5.26 -17.36
N ALA A 135 -2.01 5.80 -18.56
CA ALA A 135 -1.27 7.04 -18.81
C ALA A 135 -1.88 8.28 -18.13
N GLU A 136 -3.19 8.26 -17.87
CA GLU A 136 -3.96 9.32 -17.19
C GLU A 136 -4.32 8.97 -15.74
N SER A 137 -3.77 7.88 -15.21
CA SER A 137 -4.00 7.42 -13.85
C SER A 137 -2.96 7.94 -12.86
N MET A 138 -3.21 7.63 -11.59
CA MET A 138 -2.27 7.82 -10.50
C MET A 138 -2.12 6.50 -9.74
N VAL A 139 -0.89 6.18 -9.34
CA VAL A 139 -0.62 5.08 -8.40
C VAL A 139 -0.50 5.64 -7.00
N LEU A 140 -1.15 4.99 -6.03
CA LEU A 140 -0.87 5.13 -4.61
C LEU A 140 -0.16 3.85 -4.13
N PHE A 141 1.04 3.98 -3.60
CA PHE A 141 1.86 2.87 -3.15
C PHE A 141 2.16 3.00 -1.65
N VAL A 142 1.63 2.06 -0.85
CA VAL A 142 1.67 2.11 0.62
C VAL A 142 2.37 0.87 1.16
N VAL A 143 3.65 0.99 1.49
CA VAL A 143 4.43 -0.13 2.04
C VAL A 143 4.91 0.23 3.43
N CYS A 144 4.47 -0.51 4.44
CA CYS A 144 4.64 -0.16 5.84
C CYS A 144 5.05 -1.37 6.69
N GLY A 145 6.37 -1.56 6.85
CA GLY A 145 6.92 -2.23 8.04
C GLY A 145 6.74 -3.74 8.16
N ASN A 146 5.97 -4.41 7.29
CA ASN A 146 5.73 -5.86 7.40
C ASN A 146 7.02 -6.68 7.27
N ASP A 147 7.90 -6.36 6.32
CA ASP A 147 9.18 -7.06 6.16
C ASP A 147 10.06 -6.91 7.40
N TYR A 148 10.13 -5.71 7.97
CA TYR A 148 10.85 -5.45 9.23
C TYR A 148 10.22 -6.16 10.43
N THR A 149 8.88 -6.25 10.46
CA THR A 149 8.15 -7.02 11.48
C THR A 149 8.54 -8.47 11.43
N ALA A 150 8.46 -9.10 10.26
CA ALA A 150 8.83 -10.50 10.09
C ALA A 150 10.33 -10.72 10.35
N TYR A 151 11.19 -9.78 9.94
CA TYR A 151 12.62 -9.85 10.21
C TYR A 151 12.89 -9.90 11.72
N GLY A 152 12.37 -8.93 12.48
CA GLY A 152 12.57 -8.85 13.92
C GLY A 152 11.92 -10.01 14.70
N GLU A 153 10.83 -10.59 14.19
CA GLU A 153 10.25 -11.80 14.78
C GLU A 153 11.10 -13.05 14.56
N LYS A 154 11.74 -13.17 13.39
CA LYS A 154 12.65 -14.28 13.07
C LYS A 154 14.04 -14.11 13.71
N HIS A 155 14.46 -12.87 13.96
CA HIS A 155 15.79 -12.51 14.44
C HIS A 155 15.71 -11.58 15.67
N PRO A 156 15.16 -12.07 16.81
CA PRO A 156 14.81 -11.21 17.96
C PRO A 156 16.00 -10.53 18.65
N ASN A 157 17.22 -10.98 18.41
CA ASN A 157 18.45 -10.45 19.01
C ASN A 157 19.41 -9.87 17.95
N ASP A 158 18.95 -9.67 16.72
CA ASP A 158 19.79 -9.25 15.62
C ASP A 158 19.83 -7.72 15.46
N GLU A 159 21.04 -7.17 15.54
CA GLU A 159 21.32 -5.76 15.29
C GLU A 159 21.40 -5.44 13.78
N GLY A 160 21.44 -6.46 12.92
CA GLY A 160 21.57 -6.40 11.45
C GLY A 160 20.32 -5.95 10.69
N ILE A 161 19.24 -5.57 11.37
CA ILE A 161 18.05 -4.98 10.75
C ILE A 161 18.34 -3.71 9.93
N LEU A 162 19.43 -2.98 10.24
CA LEU A 162 19.90 -1.88 9.40
C LEU A 162 20.46 -2.36 8.05
N ASP A 163 21.10 -3.53 8.01
CA ASP A 163 21.64 -4.14 6.78
C ASP A 163 20.52 -4.67 5.87
N PHE A 164 19.31 -4.85 6.41
CA PHE A 164 18.13 -5.22 5.64
C PHE A 164 17.48 -4.04 4.92
N VAL A 165 17.70 -2.80 5.38
CA VAL A 165 17.11 -1.58 4.80
C VAL A 165 17.45 -1.43 3.30
N PRO A 166 18.71 -1.59 2.85
CA PRO A 166 19.05 -1.53 1.43
C PRO A 166 18.30 -2.53 0.56
N SER A 167 18.05 -3.75 1.06
CA SER A 167 17.31 -4.78 0.31
C SER A 167 15.86 -4.37 0.10
N VAL A 168 15.17 -3.90 1.14
CA VAL A 168 13.78 -3.40 1.02
C VAL A 168 13.73 -2.19 0.08
N ALA A 169 14.68 -1.27 0.21
CA ALA A 169 14.78 -0.10 -0.65
C ALA A 169 14.98 -0.46 -2.13
N SER A 170 15.81 -1.47 -2.42
CA SER A 170 16.03 -1.99 -3.78
C SER A 170 14.75 -2.59 -4.39
N GLU A 171 13.95 -3.32 -3.61
CA GLU A 171 12.67 -3.86 -4.10
C GLU A 171 11.66 -2.75 -4.40
N ILE A 172 11.66 -1.68 -3.58
CA ILE A 172 10.81 -0.50 -3.82
C ILE A 172 11.23 0.17 -5.12
N ASP A 173 12.53 0.40 -5.31
CA ASP A 173 13.09 0.94 -6.56
C ASP A 173 12.69 0.10 -7.79
N GLY A 174 12.79 -1.22 -7.69
CA GLY A 174 12.32 -2.16 -8.71
C GLY A 174 10.83 -2.02 -9.02
N SER A 175 10.00 -1.86 -7.98
CA SER A 175 8.55 -1.66 -8.10
C SER A 175 8.20 -0.34 -8.78
N LEU A 176 8.89 0.75 -8.43
CA LEU A 176 8.72 2.06 -9.07
C LEU A 176 9.08 2.01 -10.57
N LYS A 177 10.20 1.37 -10.90
CA LYS A 177 10.60 1.12 -12.30
C LYS A 177 9.56 0.28 -13.05
N ALA A 178 8.99 -0.74 -12.40
CA ALA A 178 7.95 -1.57 -12.99
C ALA A 178 6.67 -0.76 -13.29
N PHE A 179 6.21 0.09 -12.37
CA PHE A 179 5.06 0.97 -12.63
C PHE A 179 5.30 1.88 -13.84
N HIS A 180 6.48 2.49 -13.94
CA HIS A 180 6.84 3.30 -15.09
C HIS A 180 6.90 2.51 -16.40
N ALA A 181 7.47 1.31 -16.37
CA ALA A 181 7.51 0.42 -17.54
C ALA A 181 6.10 0.02 -18.02
N LEU A 182 5.13 -0.07 -17.10
CA LEU A 182 3.72 -0.32 -17.39
C LEU A 182 2.96 0.93 -17.88
N GLY A 183 3.60 2.10 -17.93
CA GLY A 183 3.04 3.34 -18.47
C GLY A 183 2.47 4.31 -17.44
N VAL A 184 2.62 4.02 -16.13
CA VAL A 184 2.17 4.93 -15.07
C VAL A 184 3.06 6.18 -15.06
N LYS A 185 2.42 7.34 -15.09
CA LYS A 185 3.11 8.64 -15.07
C LYS A 185 3.17 9.30 -13.71
N LYS A 186 2.17 9.09 -12.85
CA LYS A 186 2.05 9.74 -11.53
C LYS A 186 2.04 8.69 -10.43
N ILE A 187 2.99 8.78 -9.51
CA ILE A 187 3.12 7.82 -8.41
C ILE A 187 3.22 8.60 -7.09
N SER A 188 2.37 8.25 -6.14
CA SER A 188 2.51 8.64 -4.74
C SER A 188 2.94 7.45 -3.92
N ILE A 189 3.94 7.65 -3.08
CA ILE A 189 4.43 6.63 -2.16
C ILE A 189 4.47 7.19 -0.75
N THR A 190 4.01 6.40 0.22
CA THR A 190 4.05 6.79 1.63
C THR A 190 5.46 6.69 2.17
N LYS A 191 5.81 7.57 3.10
CA LYS A 191 6.94 7.32 4.00
C LYS A 191 6.68 6.09 4.87
N MET A 192 7.74 5.50 5.40
CA MET A 192 7.58 4.46 6.40
C MET A 192 6.98 5.07 7.66
N LEU A 193 5.87 4.48 8.09
CA LEU A 193 5.25 4.81 9.37
C LEU A 193 6.21 4.47 10.52
N PRO A 194 6.04 5.09 11.71
CA PRO A 194 6.88 4.85 12.87
C PRO A 194 6.62 3.45 13.44
N TYR A 195 7.18 2.45 12.76
CA TYR A 195 7.01 1.03 13.03
C TYR A 195 7.40 0.69 14.46
N GLY A 196 8.45 1.34 14.98
CA GLY A 196 8.89 1.15 16.35
C GLY A 196 7.92 1.64 17.41
N CYS A 197 6.93 2.46 17.03
CA CYS A 197 5.86 2.94 17.91
C CYS A 197 4.63 2.02 17.91
N TYR A 198 4.60 0.97 17.10
CA TYR A 198 3.46 0.06 17.06
C TYR A 198 3.28 -0.61 18.43
N PRO A 199 2.05 -0.72 18.97
CA PRO A 199 1.82 -1.35 20.28
C PRO A 199 2.43 -2.75 20.40
N LYS A 200 2.37 -3.55 19.33
CA LYS A 200 2.97 -4.91 19.26
C LYS A 200 4.49 -4.92 19.45
N ILE A 201 5.17 -3.83 19.08
CA ILE A 201 6.62 -3.69 19.15
C ILE A 201 7.01 -3.01 20.47
N THR A 202 6.38 -1.88 20.79
CA THR A 202 6.64 -1.12 22.01
C THR A 202 6.36 -1.90 23.30
N SER A 203 5.33 -2.77 23.30
CA SER A 203 5.04 -3.61 24.46
C SER A 203 6.18 -4.58 24.80
N LYS A 204 6.95 -5.03 23.82
CA LYS A 204 8.11 -5.93 24.03
C LYS A 204 9.28 -5.23 24.72
N VAL A 205 9.36 -3.90 24.61
CA VAL A 205 10.41 -3.06 25.20
C VAL A 205 9.89 -2.15 26.32
N ASN A 206 8.77 -2.54 26.93
CA ASN A 206 8.10 -1.82 28.02
C ASN A 206 7.85 -0.33 27.72
N TYR A 207 7.61 0.03 26.46
CA TYR A 207 7.43 1.41 26.00
C TYR A 207 8.66 2.33 26.19
N LEU A 208 9.82 1.80 26.59
CA LEU A 208 11.01 2.58 26.94
C LEU A 208 12.02 2.74 25.78
N ALA A 209 12.04 1.81 24.81
CA ALA A 209 13.07 1.78 23.75
C ALA A 209 12.59 2.25 22.36
N VAL A 210 11.86 3.37 22.30
CA VAL A 210 11.43 3.97 21.01
C VAL A 210 12.62 4.56 20.22
N MET A 211 13.74 4.86 20.90
CA MET A 211 14.86 5.62 20.31
C MET A 211 15.69 4.84 19.26
N HIS A 212 15.96 3.54 19.46
CA HIS A 212 16.74 2.74 18.49
C HIS A 212 15.98 2.48 17.17
N LEU A 213 14.65 2.42 17.25
CA LEU A 213 13.78 2.17 16.08
C LEU A 213 13.54 3.44 15.25
N LYS A 214 13.70 4.63 15.84
CA LYS A 214 13.72 5.90 15.10
C LYS A 214 14.85 5.96 14.08
N THR A 215 16.01 5.36 14.40
CA THR A 215 17.16 5.31 13.48
C THR A 215 16.82 4.52 12.22
N GLN A 216 16.11 3.40 12.32
CA GLN A 216 15.69 2.60 11.16
C GLN A 216 14.69 3.34 10.27
N GLU A 217 13.67 3.95 10.87
CA GLU A 217 12.68 4.77 10.16
C GLU A 217 13.36 5.93 9.42
N GLN A 218 14.35 6.56 10.06
CA GLN A 218 15.12 7.66 9.48
C GLN A 218 16.03 7.17 8.34
N TYR A 219 16.71 6.03 8.49
CA TYR A 219 17.50 5.42 7.41
C TYR A 219 16.64 5.02 6.22
N PHE A 220 15.51 4.36 6.46
CA PHE A 220 14.58 4.01 5.39
C PHE A 220 14.02 5.25 4.70
N THR A 221 13.56 6.24 5.45
CA THR A 221 13.03 7.49 4.89
C THR A 221 14.09 8.21 4.07
N THR A 222 15.35 8.19 4.51
CA THR A 222 16.47 8.79 3.77
C THR A 222 16.76 8.03 2.49
N SER A 223 16.86 6.69 2.53
CA SER A 223 17.06 5.85 1.36
C SER A 223 15.92 5.98 0.34
N LEU A 224 14.68 6.02 0.82
CA LEU A 224 13.51 6.23 -0.03
C LEU A 224 13.55 7.61 -0.68
N SER A 225 13.86 8.66 0.09
CA SER A 225 13.99 10.02 -0.44
C SER A 225 15.11 10.10 -1.49
N HIS A 226 16.21 9.37 -1.30
CA HIS A 226 17.30 9.28 -2.28
C HIS A 226 16.85 8.58 -3.57
N ILE A 227 16.16 7.44 -3.48
CA ILE A 227 15.58 6.75 -4.65
C ILE A 227 14.65 7.70 -5.40
N MET A 228 13.74 8.38 -4.71
CA MET A 228 12.79 9.30 -5.35
C MET A 228 13.49 10.49 -6.04
N LEU A 229 14.57 11.00 -5.46
CA LEU A 229 15.40 12.04 -6.09
C LEU A 229 16.08 11.55 -7.38
N LEU A 230 16.51 10.29 -7.42
CA LEU A 230 17.12 9.68 -8.61
C LEU A 230 16.13 9.51 -9.77
N HIS A 231 14.82 9.43 -9.50
CA HIS A 231 13.80 9.24 -10.55
C HIS A 231 13.09 10.52 -11.02
N SER A 232 13.19 11.64 -10.29
CA SER A 232 12.77 13.02 -10.63
C SER A 232 11.31 13.30 -11.11
N LYS A 233 10.81 14.47 -10.69
CA LYS A 233 9.59 15.24 -11.05
C LYS A 233 8.18 14.63 -10.95
N ASN A 234 7.99 13.31 -11.01
CA ASN A 234 6.63 12.73 -11.05
C ASN A 234 6.21 11.95 -9.80
N TYR A 235 7.02 12.03 -8.74
CA TYR A 235 6.74 11.40 -7.48
C TYR A 235 6.24 12.42 -6.45
N ILE A 236 5.18 12.06 -5.75
CA ILE A 236 4.73 12.81 -4.59
C ILE A 236 4.94 11.91 -3.38
N GLN A 237 5.90 12.26 -2.53
CA GLN A 237 6.08 11.61 -1.25
C GLN A 237 5.03 12.15 -0.29
N ILE A 238 4.28 11.25 0.35
CA ILE A 238 3.20 11.61 1.28
C ILE A 238 3.48 11.01 2.66
#